data_AF-A0A7R9WEZ0-F1
#
_entry.id   AF-A0A7R9WEZ0-F1
#
_cell.length_a   1.000
_cell.length_b   1.000
_cell.length_c   1.000
_cell.angle_alpha   90.00
_cell.angle_beta   90.00
_cell.angle_gamma   90.00
#
_symmetry.space_group_name_H-M   'P 1'
#
loop_
_entity.id
_entity.type
_entity.pdbx_description
1 polymer ?
#
loop_
_entity_poly.entity_id
_entity_poly.type
_entity_poly.pdbx_seq_one_letter_code
_entity_poly.pdbx_strand_id
1 'polypeptide(L)'
;KNKHATMANLRTVQLIFYFALFIATLTVVSIALSRFPLFPLNTESLEWSNAWLSATVVDFYGACLCFCGVVLSSEKTWAAAVIWTVGFLLLGSPVCCAWVMTWLWRGGGTLKLEQRQLQPSEIEDRVD
;
A
#
# COMPACT_ATOMS: atom_id res chain seq x y z
N LYS A 1 -18.78 16.39 -18.46
CA LYS A 1 -19.58 15.83 -17.35
C LYS A 1 -19.32 14.33 -17.13
N ASN A 2 -19.41 13.50 -18.17
CA ASN A 2 -19.27 12.04 -18.06
C ASN A 2 -17.89 11.57 -17.55
N LYS A 3 -16.78 12.14 -18.05
CA LYS A 3 -15.41 11.77 -17.63
C LYS A 3 -15.14 12.02 -16.13
N HIS A 4 -15.70 13.11 -15.59
CA HIS A 4 -15.52 13.47 -14.17
C HIS A 4 -16.26 12.49 -13.26
N ALA A 5 -17.46 12.06 -13.66
CA ALA A 5 -18.20 11.01 -12.96
C ALA A 5 -17.47 9.66 -13.02
N THR A 6 -16.91 9.28 -14.17
CA THR A 6 -16.13 8.03 -14.32
C THR A 6 -14.89 8.02 -13.43
N MET A 7 -14.14 9.12 -13.36
CA MET A 7 -12.95 9.26 -12.51
C MET A 7 -13.31 9.17 -11.02
N ALA A 8 -14.42 9.79 -10.61
CA ALA A 8 -14.92 9.68 -9.24
C ALA A 8 -15.29 8.23 -8.89
N ASN A 9 -16.01 7.54 -9.77
CA ASN A 9 -16.40 6.15 -9.57
C ASN A 9 -15.18 5.22 -9.45
N LEU A 10 -14.13 5.41 -10.27
CA LEU A 10 -12.91 4.61 -10.20
C LEU A 10 -12.18 4.79 -8.85
N ARG A 11 -12.07 6.02 -8.37
CA ARG A 11 -11.48 6.31 -7.05
C ARG A 11 -12.30 5.68 -5.92
N THR A 12 -13.63 5.76 -5.99
CA THR A 12 -14.51 5.12 -5.02
C THR A 12 -14.32 3.61 -5.00
N VAL A 13 -14.24 2.96 -6.17
CA VAL A 13 -13.99 1.51 -6.27
C VAL A 13 -12.63 1.13 -5.67
N GLN A 14 -11.58 1.91 -5.95
CA GLN A 14 -10.25 1.68 -5.37
C GLN A 14 -10.27 1.82 -3.84
N LEU A 15 -10.92 2.86 -3.31
CA LEU A 15 -11.05 3.07 -1.87
C LEU A 15 -11.82 1.92 -1.20
N ILE A 16 -12.93 1.48 -1.79
CA ILE A 16 -13.70 0.33 -1.29
C ILE A 16 -12.84 -0.93 -1.29
N PHE A 17 -12.08 -1.18 -2.35
CA PHE A 17 -11.19 -2.33 -2.44
C PHE A 17 -10.12 -2.34 -1.34
N TYR A 18 -9.39 -1.23 -1.17
CA TYR A 18 -8.35 -1.15 -0.12
C TYR A 18 -8.94 -1.16 1.29
N PHE A 19 -10.11 -0.56 1.49
CA PHE A 19 -10.79 -0.60 2.77
C PHE A 19 -11.26 -2.02 3.10
N ALA A 20 -11.85 -2.74 2.15
CA ALA A 20 -12.24 -4.13 2.33
C ALA A 20 -11.02 -5.02 2.64
N LEU A 21 -9.91 -4.79 1.95
CA LEU A 21 -8.65 -5.50 2.19
C LEU A 21 -8.11 -5.24 3.59
N PHE A 22 -8.11 -3.98 4.05
CA PHE A 22 -7.75 -3.61 5.42
C PHE A 22 -8.63 -4.29 6.47
N ILE A 23 -9.95 -4.26 6.29
CA ILE A 23 -10.87 -4.94 7.22
C ILE A 23 -10.63 -6.45 7.22
N ALA A 24 -10.40 -7.07 6.07
CA ALA A 24 -10.14 -8.50 5.96
C ALA A 24 -8.86 -8.91 6.70
N THR A 25 -7.73 -8.23 6.46
CA THR A 25 -6.46 -8.53 7.12
C THR A 25 -6.57 -8.30 8.62
N LEU A 26 -7.16 -7.18 9.04
CA LEU A 26 -7.31 -6.81 10.44
C LEU A 26 -8.23 -7.80 11.18
N THR A 27 -9.28 -8.29 10.53
CA THR A 27 -10.18 -9.32 11.10
C THR A 27 -9.45 -10.64 11.30
N VAL A 28 -8.70 -11.13 10.29
CA VAL A 28 -7.96 -12.40 10.40
C VAL A 28 -6.92 -12.33 11.52
N VAL A 29 -6.15 -11.24 11.57
CA VAL A 29 -5.14 -11.03 12.62
C VAL A 29 -5.79 -10.90 14.00
N SER A 30 -6.91 -10.18 14.11
CA SER A 30 -7.63 -10.04 15.38
C SER A 30 -8.19 -11.37 15.89
N ILE A 31 -8.72 -12.21 15.00
CA ILE A 31 -9.18 -13.56 15.33
C ILE A 31 -8.01 -14.44 15.79
N ALA A 32 -6.88 -14.39 15.07
CA ALA A 32 -5.67 -15.12 15.44
C ALA A 32 -5.19 -14.72 16.84
N LEU A 33 -5.09 -13.41 17.11
CA LEU A 33 -4.70 -12.88 18.42
C LEU A 33 -5.65 -13.27 19.56
N SER A 34 -6.96 -13.26 19.31
CA SER A 34 -7.98 -13.53 20.34
C SER A 34 -8.09 -15.02 20.68
N ARG A 35 -7.89 -15.90 19.70
CA ARG A 35 -8.03 -17.36 19.89
C ARG A 35 -6.71 -18.04 20.24
N PHE A 36 -5.61 -17.53 19.71
CA PHE A 36 -4.29 -18.12 19.82
C PHE A 36 -3.30 -17.03 20.25
N PRO A 37 -3.27 -16.65 21.54
CA PRO A 37 -2.37 -15.60 22.01
C PRO A 37 -0.93 -15.91 21.60
N LEU A 38 -0.21 -14.87 21.16
CA LEU A 38 1.16 -14.97 20.64
C LEU A 38 2.14 -15.42 21.74
N PHE A 39 1.82 -15.10 23.00
CA PHE A 39 2.62 -15.47 24.15
C PHE A 39 1.78 -16.21 25.21
N PRO A 40 2.30 -17.31 25.79
CA PRO A 40 3.57 -17.97 25.47
C PRO A 40 3.51 -18.71 24.12
N LEU A 41 4.64 -18.78 23.39
CA LEU A 41 4.74 -19.44 22.09
C LEU A 41 4.40 -20.93 22.22
N ASN A 42 3.38 -21.41 21.50
CA ASN A 42 2.95 -22.81 21.52
C ASN A 42 3.18 -23.47 20.15
N THR A 43 4.45 -23.69 19.82
CA THR A 43 4.88 -24.29 18.55
C THR A 43 4.58 -25.79 18.45
N GLU A 44 4.21 -26.45 19.54
CA GLU A 44 3.85 -27.87 19.55
C GLU A 44 2.44 -28.12 19.05
N SER A 45 1.56 -27.11 19.17
CA SER A 45 0.19 -27.23 18.68
C SER A 45 0.10 -26.89 17.19
N LEU A 46 -0.42 -27.85 16.42
CA LEU A 46 -0.60 -27.71 14.97
C LEU A 46 -1.66 -26.66 14.63
N GLU A 47 -2.70 -26.52 15.45
CA GLU A 47 -3.76 -25.53 15.27
C GLU A 47 -3.23 -24.10 15.43
N TRP A 48 -2.42 -23.82 16.46
CA TRP A 48 -1.80 -22.52 16.67
C TRP A 48 -0.87 -22.18 15.50
N SER A 49 -0.01 -23.12 15.11
CA SER A 49 0.94 -22.93 14.01
C SER A 49 0.24 -22.64 12.68
N ASN A 50 -0.85 -23.37 12.38
CA ASN A 50 -1.64 -23.14 11.17
C ASN A 50 -2.37 -21.78 11.22
N ALA A 51 -2.97 -21.42 12.36
CA ALA A 51 -3.65 -20.13 12.51
C ALA A 51 -2.70 -18.95 12.30
N TRP A 52 -1.49 -19.02 12.88
CA TRP A 52 -0.48 -17.97 12.73
C TRP A 52 0.17 -17.94 11.34
N LEU A 53 0.40 -19.11 10.74
CA LEU A 53 0.84 -19.20 9.34
C LEU A 53 -0.19 -18.56 8.41
N SER A 54 -1.48 -18.88 8.58
CA SER A 54 -2.55 -18.28 7.80
C SER A 54 -2.64 -16.77 8.00
N ALA A 55 -2.58 -16.29 9.25
CA ALA A 55 -2.62 -14.86 9.54
C ALA A 55 -1.47 -14.09 8.90
N THR A 56 -0.24 -14.61 9.00
CA THR A 56 0.94 -13.99 8.39
C THR A 56 0.92 -14.02 6.87
N VAL A 57 0.42 -15.10 6.26
CA VAL A 57 0.22 -15.18 4.81
C VAL A 57 -0.80 -14.14 4.32
N VAL A 58 -1.93 -14.01 5.02
CA VAL A 58 -2.97 -13.01 4.69
C VAL A 58 -2.42 -11.59 4.84
N ASP A 59 -1.69 -11.30 5.91
CA ASP A 59 -1.07 -10.01 6.15
C ASP A 59 -0.04 -9.67 5.05
N PHE A 60 0.82 -10.63 4.70
CA PHE A 60 1.82 -10.49 3.65
C PHE A 60 1.20 -10.20 2.27
N TYR A 61 0.18 -10.98 1.85
CA TYR A 61 -0.48 -10.72 0.57
C TYR A 61 -1.32 -9.45 0.58
N GLY A 62 -1.91 -9.09 1.73
CA GLY A 62 -2.57 -7.80 1.91
C GLY A 62 -1.62 -6.64 1.65
N ALA A 63 -0.44 -6.65 2.28
CA ALA A 63 0.59 -5.66 2.04
C ALA A 63 1.06 -5.65 0.57
N CYS A 64 1.30 -6.83 -0.03
CA CYS A 64 1.71 -6.94 -1.43
C CYS A 64 0.69 -6.30 -2.37
N LEU A 65 -0.61 -6.53 -2.18
CA LEU A 65 -1.66 -5.94 -3.02
C LEU A 65 -1.72 -4.41 -2.90
N CYS A 66 -1.48 -3.86 -1.70
CA CYS A 66 -1.30 -2.43 -1.52
C CYS A 66 -0.11 -1.90 -2.33
N PHE A 67 1.05 -2.56 -2.25
CA PHE A 67 2.25 -2.21 -3.03
C PHE A 67 2.03 -2.34 -4.54
N CYS A 68 1.30 -3.36 -5.00
CA CYS A 68 0.95 -3.52 -6.41
C CYS A 68 0.13 -2.32 -6.92
N GLY A 69 -0.82 -1.84 -6.10
CA GLY A 69 -1.56 -0.61 -6.38
C GLY A 69 -0.66 0.61 -6.55
N VAL A 70 0.29 0.79 -5.62
CA VAL A 70 1.25 1.88 -5.67
C VAL A 70 2.10 1.79 -6.94
N VAL A 71 2.65 0.62 -7.25
CA VAL A 71 3.46 0.38 -8.46
C VAL A 71 2.69 0.68 -9.74
N LEU A 72 1.46 0.17 -9.86
CA LEU A 72 0.61 0.39 -11.03
C LEU A 72 0.32 1.88 -11.26
N SER A 73 0.24 2.67 -10.19
CA SER A 73 0.06 4.12 -10.27
C SER A 73 1.36 4.90 -10.48
N SER A 74 2.51 4.34 -10.11
CA SER A 74 3.80 5.04 -10.06
C SER A 74 4.67 4.81 -11.30
N GLU A 75 4.58 3.65 -11.94
CA GLU A 75 5.40 3.32 -13.10
C GLU A 75 4.86 3.95 -14.39
N LYS A 76 5.77 4.47 -15.22
CA LYS A 76 5.43 5.10 -16.50
C LYS A 76 5.01 4.09 -17.57
N THR A 77 5.51 2.87 -17.46
CA THR A 77 5.30 1.80 -18.45
C THR A 77 4.58 0.63 -17.80
N TRP A 78 3.49 0.19 -18.43
CA TRP A 78 2.69 -0.94 -17.94
C TRP A 78 3.53 -2.22 -17.75
N ALA A 79 4.43 -2.52 -18.69
CA ALA A 79 5.27 -3.71 -18.62
C ALA A 79 6.15 -3.74 -17.35
N ALA A 80 6.74 -2.60 -16.97
CA ALA A 80 7.51 -2.51 -15.74
C ALA A 80 6.62 -2.73 -14.51
N ALA A 81 5.42 -2.13 -14.50
CA ALA A 81 4.48 -2.30 -13.40
C ALA A 81 4.06 -3.76 -13.19
N VAL A 82 3.83 -4.51 -14.28
CA VAL A 82 3.49 -5.94 -14.23
C VAL A 82 4.67 -6.77 -13.71
N ILE A 83 5.90 -6.49 -14.18
CA ILE A 83 7.10 -7.21 -13.73
C ILE A 83 7.28 -7.05 -12.21
N TRP A 84 7.16 -5.81 -11.70
CA TRP A 84 7.27 -5.53 -10.27
C TRP A 84 6.14 -6.19 -9.46
N THR A 85 4.91 -6.13 -9.95
CA THR A 85 3.74 -6.79 -9.34
C THR A 85 3.97 -8.29 -9.20
N VAL A 86 4.38 -8.97 -10.29
CA VAL A 86 4.69 -10.41 -10.26
C VAL A 86 5.85 -10.69 -9.30
N GLY A 87 6.88 -9.84 -9.29
CA GLY A 87 7.99 -9.94 -8.36
C GLY A 87 7.56 -9.84 -6.90
N PHE A 88 6.63 -8.95 -6.55
CA PHE A 88 6.10 -8.84 -5.18
C PHE A 88 5.34 -10.10 -4.77
N LEU A 89 4.53 -10.67 -5.66
CA LEU A 89 3.75 -11.87 -5.33
C LEU A 89 4.61 -13.13 -5.21
N LEU A 90 5.73 -13.22 -5.93
CA LEU A 90 6.59 -14.41 -5.96
C LEU A 90 7.75 -14.36 -4.96
N LEU A 91 8.45 -13.22 -4.90
CA LEU A 91 9.67 -13.07 -4.10
C LEU A 91 9.41 -12.26 -2.83
N GLY A 92 8.33 -11.47 -2.78
CA GLY A 92 7.91 -10.74 -1.59
C GLY A 92 8.79 -9.55 -1.22
N SER A 93 9.07 -9.43 0.07
CA SER A 93 9.73 -8.28 0.69
C SER A 93 11.04 -7.85 0.01
N PRO A 94 11.97 -8.76 -0.39
CA PRO A 94 13.19 -8.37 -1.11
C PRO A 94 12.93 -7.55 -2.38
N VAL A 95 11.90 -7.92 -3.16
CA VAL A 95 11.55 -7.18 -4.39
C VAL A 95 10.83 -5.89 -4.07
N CYS A 96 9.96 -5.87 -3.05
CA CYS A 96 9.35 -4.63 -2.56
C CYS A 96 10.43 -3.60 -2.17
N CYS A 97 11.44 -4.02 -1.40
CA CYS A 97 12.57 -3.20 -1.01
C CYS A 97 13.39 -2.73 -2.22
N ALA A 98 13.69 -3.63 -3.16
CA ALA A 98 14.40 -3.28 -4.38
C ALA A 98 13.63 -2.23 -5.19
N TRP A 99 12.31 -2.40 -5.34
CA TRP A 99 11.47 -1.43 -6.04
C TRP A 99 11.49 -0.07 -5.36
N VAL A 100 11.25 -0.01 -4.04
CA VAL A 100 11.29 1.25 -3.28
C VAL A 100 12.65 1.94 -3.42
N MET A 101 13.75 1.20 -3.35
CA MET A 101 15.09 1.74 -3.54
C MET A 101 15.27 2.32 -4.96
N THR A 102 14.79 1.63 -5.99
CA THR A 102 14.83 2.15 -7.37
C THR A 102 13.93 3.36 -7.56
N TRP A 103 12.77 3.39 -6.92
CA TRP A 103 11.83 4.52 -6.95
C TRP A 103 12.44 5.75 -6.29
N LEU A 104 13.10 5.59 -5.14
CA LEU A 104 13.85 6.65 -4.46
C LEU A 104 15.00 7.18 -5.32
N TRP A 105 15.81 6.30 -5.90
CA TRP A 105 16.92 6.71 -6.79
C TRP A 105 16.47 7.44 -8.05
N ARG A 106 15.29 7.12 -8.58
CA ARG A 106 14.68 7.81 -9.73
C ARG A 106 14.08 9.17 -9.39
N GLY A 107 14.22 9.64 -8.15
CA GLY A 107 13.74 10.96 -7.71
C GLY A 107 12.30 10.96 -7.17
N GLY A 108 11.70 9.80 -6.91
CA GLY A 108 10.37 9.68 -6.30
C GLY A 108 10.26 10.25 -4.88
N GLY A 109 11.41 10.44 -4.20
CA GLY A 109 11.49 10.98 -2.84
C GLY A 109 11.36 12.50 -2.73
N THR A 110 11.12 13.24 -3.82
CA THR A 110 10.85 14.67 -3.69
C THR A 110 9.40 14.86 -3.27
N LEU A 111 9.17 14.85 -1.96
CA LEU A 111 8.25 15.76 -1.29
C LEU A 111 8.62 17.19 -1.72
N LYS A 112 8.30 17.55 -2.96
CA LYS A 112 7.91 18.91 -3.30
C LYS A 112 6.60 19.07 -2.55
N LEU A 113 6.73 19.33 -1.24
CA LEU A 113 5.79 20.22 -0.59
C LEU A 113 5.60 21.32 -1.60
N GLU A 114 4.37 21.46 -2.05
CA GLU A 114 3.92 22.66 -2.70
C GLU A 114 4.30 23.78 -1.74
N GLN A 115 5.52 24.32 -1.91
CA GLN A 115 5.79 25.70 -1.60
C GLN A 115 4.76 26.38 -2.46
N ARG A 116 3.61 26.67 -1.85
CA ARG A 116 2.87 27.89 -2.07
C ARG A 116 3.94 28.97 -2.00
N GLN A 117 4.60 29.17 -3.14
CA GLN A 117 5.35 30.36 -3.46
C GLN A 117 4.28 31.43 -3.29
N LEU A 118 4.28 32.10 -2.15
CA LEU A 118 3.64 33.40 -2.04
C LEU A 118 4.16 34.17 -3.24
N GLN A 119 3.29 34.39 -4.23
CA GLN A 119 3.66 35.22 -5.35
C GLN A 119 3.96 36.59 -4.75
N PRO A 120 5.10 37.23 -5.08
CA PRO A 120 5.45 38.55 -4.56
C PRO A 120 4.34 39.59 -4.72
N SER A 121 3.44 39.41 -5.69
CA SER A 121 2.27 40.27 -5.91
C SER A 121 1.26 40.27 -4.75
N GLU A 122 1.11 39.19 -3.99
CA GLU A 122 0.18 39.17 -2.83
C GLU A 122 0.74 39.89 -1.59
N ILE A 123 2.05 40.16 -1.56
CA ILE A 123 2.71 40.87 -0.45
C ILE A 123 2.53 42.39 -0.64
N GLU A 124 2.57 42.87 -1.88
CA GLU A 124 2.39 44.29 -2.21
C GLU A 124 0.95 44.75 -1.92
N ASP A 125 -0.05 43.93 -2.25
CA ASP A 125 -1.47 44.21 -2.00
C ASP A 125 -1.90 44.21 -0.51
N ARG A 126 -1.01 43.85 0.43
CA ARG A 126 -1.33 43.83 1.88
C ARG A 126 -0.63 44.96 2.66
N VAL A 127 0.26 45.71 2.01
CA VAL A 127 0.99 46.82 2.63
C VAL A 127 0.33 48.18 2.31
N ASP A 128 -0.61 48.20 1.37
CA ASP A 128 -1.50 49.32 1.05
C ASP A 128 -2.86 49.18 1.76
#